data_AF-A0AAW8JNX0-F1
#
_entry.id   AF-A0AAW8JNX0-F1
#
_cell.length_a   1.000
_cell.length_b   1.000
_cell.length_c   1.000
_cell.angle_alpha   90.00
_cell.angle_beta   90.00
_cell.angle_gamma   90.00
#
_symmetry.space_group_name_H-M   'P 1'
#
loop_
_entity.id
_entity.type
_entity.pdbx_description
1 polymer ?
#
loop_
_entity_poly.entity_id
_entity_poly.type
_entity_poly.pdbx_seq_one_letter_code
_entity_poly.pdbx_strand_id
1 'polypeptide(L)'
;MNNVSIISKASHQIIDSGLKYDFDIQENSVVLVEVSTKQIKKIERIGNDLFIHFNDSDEVLKITNFYNNQENSDNSLVFLDDDQRLLWIQHLEDLQVMDNSIPYQVLDDVEPLLYHDDSGFMLLNPWWFAGGAGVLGAAAIAASGGSGSSDSKEEQSTETPVVPVEPSQPVDPITPEEPIQPVDPIAPVDPVDPVDPIDPVDPIDPVDPVEVNKPLVDENGASLSGTGDAGSTIIVTDADGNTSTTVVDENGKWTFPENPLTEGEVGSIEAVDSNGNESGQGQIIGGDQHVDIPEITENGTSLSGMGEAGSTIIVTDLDGNTATTIVDENGHWTFPENPLTEGELGTIEAIDTNGNESGQGQIIGGDQIIDPIDPVDPIDPVEPVDPVDPIDPVDPIDP
;
A
#
# COMPACT_ATOMS: atom_id res chain seq x y z
N MET A 1 -0.45 13.94 -18.93
CA MET A 1 -1.25 14.41 -17.78
C MET A 1 -2.21 13.30 -17.45
N ASN A 2 -2.00 12.66 -16.32
CA ASN A 2 -2.75 11.48 -15.90
C ASN A 2 -3.95 11.96 -15.09
N ASN A 3 -5.09 11.31 -15.30
CA ASN A 3 -6.26 11.59 -14.49
C ASN A 3 -6.13 10.84 -13.17
N VAL A 4 -6.31 11.54 -12.05
CA VAL A 4 -6.22 10.95 -10.72
C VAL A 4 -7.56 11.12 -10.04
N SER A 5 -8.00 10.09 -9.31
CA SER A 5 -9.19 10.09 -8.46
C SER A 5 -8.85 9.58 -7.07
N ILE A 6 -9.30 10.30 -6.05
CA ILE A 6 -9.19 9.92 -4.65
C ILE A 6 -10.56 9.43 -4.20
N ILE A 7 -10.65 8.15 -3.84
CA ILE A 7 -11.90 7.48 -3.45
C ILE A 7 -11.82 7.17 -1.96
N SER A 8 -12.76 7.70 -1.17
CA SER A 8 -12.88 7.41 0.25
C SER A 8 -13.15 5.92 0.50
N LYS A 9 -12.31 5.23 1.28
CA LYS A 9 -12.57 3.83 1.65
C LYS A 9 -13.83 3.69 2.50
N ALA A 10 -14.16 4.69 3.32
CA ALA A 10 -15.31 4.66 4.22
C ALA A 10 -16.63 5.04 3.53
N SER A 11 -16.64 6.10 2.71
CA SER A 11 -17.89 6.59 2.08
C SER A 11 -18.11 6.06 0.66
N HIS A 12 -17.11 5.42 0.07
CA HIS A 12 -17.08 4.94 -1.32
C HIS A 12 -17.28 6.06 -2.36
N GLN A 13 -17.11 7.33 -1.96
CA GLN A 13 -17.25 8.49 -2.83
C GLN A 13 -15.89 8.99 -3.32
N ILE A 14 -15.86 9.54 -4.53
CA ILE A 14 -14.72 10.34 -5.01
C ILE A 14 -14.72 11.67 -4.24
N ILE A 15 -13.65 11.92 -3.49
CA ILE A 15 -13.48 13.11 -2.65
C ILE A 15 -12.59 14.18 -3.32
N ASP A 16 -11.74 13.79 -4.26
CA ASP A 16 -10.95 14.69 -5.10
C ASP A 16 -10.62 14.02 -6.44
N SER A 17 -10.51 14.77 -7.53
CA SER A 17 -10.08 14.24 -8.83
C SER A 17 -9.61 15.34 -9.79
N GLY A 18 -8.80 14.96 -10.79
CA GLY A 18 -8.47 15.84 -11.91
C GLY A 18 -7.10 15.60 -12.53
N LEU A 19 -6.77 16.46 -13.52
CA LEU A 19 -5.49 16.48 -14.23
C LEU A 19 -4.51 17.43 -13.53
N LYS A 20 -4.07 17.07 -12.32
CA LYS A 20 -3.12 17.84 -11.50
C LYS A 20 -2.05 16.93 -10.90
N TYR A 21 -0.98 17.52 -10.38
CA TYR A 21 0.17 16.81 -9.81
C TYR A 21 0.26 16.87 -8.29
N ASP A 22 -0.75 17.44 -7.62
CA ASP A 22 -0.76 17.56 -6.17
C ASP A 22 -2.16 17.23 -5.64
N PHE A 23 -2.21 16.26 -4.74
CA PHE A 23 -3.39 15.85 -3.99
C PHE A 23 -3.05 15.79 -2.52
N ASP A 24 -4.00 16.18 -1.68
CA ASP A 24 -3.87 16.09 -0.23
C ASP A 24 -4.98 15.18 0.28
N ILE A 25 -4.60 14.10 0.93
CA ILE A 25 -5.55 13.13 1.46
C ILE A 25 -5.71 13.30 2.97
N GLN A 26 -6.96 13.31 3.42
CA GLN A 26 -7.33 13.57 4.81
C GLN A 26 -7.98 12.35 5.48
N GLU A 27 -8.24 11.29 4.71
CA GLU A 27 -8.85 10.04 5.15
C GLU A 27 -8.34 8.86 4.33
N ASN A 28 -8.46 7.65 4.88
CA ASN A 28 -8.04 6.41 4.20
C ASN A 28 -8.80 6.27 2.88
N SER A 29 -8.04 6.20 1.80
CA SER A 29 -8.54 6.35 0.43
C SER A 29 -7.85 5.39 -0.53
N VAL A 30 -8.53 5.06 -1.62
CA VAL A 30 -7.94 4.48 -2.82
C VAL A 30 -7.54 5.64 -3.75
N VAL A 31 -6.26 5.71 -4.08
CA VAL A 31 -5.69 6.65 -5.05
C VAL A 31 -5.61 5.94 -6.39
N LEU A 32 -6.53 6.27 -7.30
CA LEU A 32 -6.58 5.73 -8.64
C LEU A 32 -5.88 6.68 -9.61
N VAL A 33 -4.83 6.22 -10.30
CA VAL A 33 -4.09 7.00 -11.31
C VAL A 33 -4.23 6.32 -12.66
N GLU A 34 -4.73 7.04 -13.66
CA GLU A 34 -4.78 6.57 -15.05
C GLU A 34 -3.38 6.65 -15.68
N VAL A 35 -2.63 5.56 -15.61
CA VAL A 35 -1.25 5.48 -16.09
C VAL A 35 -0.84 4.03 -16.31
N SER A 36 -0.08 3.77 -17.37
CA SER A 36 0.57 2.48 -17.59
C SER A 36 1.80 2.34 -16.68
N THR A 37 2.02 1.16 -16.09
CA THR A 37 3.22 0.90 -15.26
C THR A 37 4.52 1.14 -16.02
N LYS A 38 4.51 0.97 -17.36
CA LYS A 38 5.66 1.27 -18.24
C LYS A 38 6.04 2.75 -18.30
N GLN A 39 5.13 3.65 -17.91
CA GLN A 39 5.36 5.09 -17.86
C GLN A 39 5.88 5.54 -16.51
N ILE A 40 5.93 4.66 -15.52
CA ILE A 40 6.46 4.96 -14.19
C ILE A 40 7.97 4.79 -14.20
N LYS A 41 8.67 5.83 -13.77
CA LYS A 41 10.12 5.84 -13.60
C LYS A 41 10.51 5.41 -12.20
N LYS A 42 9.82 5.95 -11.20
CA LYS A 42 10.10 5.76 -9.78
C LYS A 42 8.85 6.05 -8.97
N ILE A 43 8.63 5.27 -7.93
CA ILE A 43 7.71 5.59 -6.84
C ILE A 43 8.59 5.73 -5.60
N GLU A 44 8.42 6.78 -4.83
CA GLU A 44 9.17 6.97 -3.59
C GLU A 44 8.34 7.63 -2.50
N ARG A 45 8.71 7.31 -1.27
CA ARG A 45 8.18 7.95 -0.07
C ARG A 45 9.16 9.01 0.40
N ILE A 46 8.67 10.24 0.64
CA ILE A 46 9.44 11.29 1.32
C ILE A 46 8.60 11.78 2.50
N GLY A 47 9.02 11.46 3.72
CA GLY A 47 8.22 11.71 4.91
C GLY A 47 6.91 10.91 4.89
N ASN A 48 5.77 11.61 4.91
CA ASN A 48 4.43 10.99 4.84
C ASN A 48 3.83 11.02 3.45
N ASP A 49 4.56 11.60 2.49
CA ASP A 49 4.04 11.90 1.17
C ASP A 49 4.55 10.85 0.17
N LEU A 50 3.69 10.50 -0.78
CA LEU A 50 4.01 9.60 -1.89
C LEU A 50 4.33 10.44 -3.13
N PHE A 51 5.41 10.07 -3.83
CA PHE A 51 5.85 10.71 -5.06
C PHE A 51 5.92 9.68 -6.19
N ILE A 52 5.31 10.00 -7.32
CA ILE A 52 5.33 9.18 -8.53
C ILE A 52 5.99 9.97 -9.65
N HIS A 53 7.12 9.46 -10.12
CA HIS A 53 7.92 10.02 -11.21
C HIS A 53 7.59 9.29 -12.50
N PHE A 54 7.44 10.04 -13.58
CA PHE A 54 7.11 9.48 -14.90
C PHE A 54 8.33 9.50 -15.82
N ASN A 55 8.42 8.53 -16.75
CA ASN A 55 9.56 8.42 -17.68
C ASN A 55 9.66 9.60 -18.65
N ASP A 56 8.52 10.13 -19.08
CA ASP A 56 8.42 11.14 -20.14
C ASP A 56 8.17 12.57 -19.62
N SER A 57 8.30 12.82 -18.30
CA SER A 57 8.01 14.13 -17.69
C SER A 57 8.89 14.42 -16.49
N ASP A 58 9.29 15.69 -16.33
CA ASP A 58 9.89 16.22 -15.10
C ASP A 58 8.83 16.55 -14.03
N GLU A 59 7.53 16.47 -14.38
CA GLU A 59 6.43 16.65 -13.44
C GLU A 59 6.26 15.41 -12.55
N VAL A 60 6.23 15.62 -11.24
CA VAL A 60 6.09 14.57 -10.23
C VAL A 60 4.69 14.63 -9.63
N LEU A 61 3.96 13.52 -9.66
CA LEU A 61 2.68 13.43 -8.96
C LEU A 61 2.96 13.22 -7.46
N LYS A 62 2.55 14.20 -6.66
CA LYS A 62 2.64 14.19 -5.21
C LYS A 62 1.27 13.88 -4.60
N ILE A 63 1.23 12.90 -3.70
CA ILE A 63 0.09 12.64 -2.83
C ILE A 63 0.52 12.92 -1.39
N THR A 64 0.14 14.09 -0.89
CA THR A 64 0.43 14.55 0.47
C THR A 64 -0.35 13.72 1.48
N ASN A 65 0.30 13.32 2.58
CA ASN A 65 -0.24 12.48 3.65
C ASN A 65 -0.65 11.04 3.27
N PHE A 66 -0.09 10.51 2.17
CA PHE A 66 -0.35 9.13 1.74
C PHE A 66 -0.07 8.08 2.83
N TYR A 67 1.02 8.24 3.57
CA TYR A 67 1.44 7.31 4.62
C TYR A 67 1.10 7.79 6.04
N ASN A 68 0.03 8.60 6.20
CA ASN A 68 -0.44 9.23 7.46
C ASN A 68 0.15 8.64 8.77
N ASN A 69 0.69 9.48 9.67
CA ASN A 69 1.32 9.08 10.96
C ASN A 69 0.35 8.49 12.01
N GLN A 70 -0.83 8.04 11.63
CA GLN A 70 -1.77 7.36 12.51
C GLN A 70 -1.53 5.85 12.41
N GLU A 71 -1.64 5.11 13.51
CA GLU A 71 -1.40 3.65 13.59
C GLU A 71 -2.21 2.78 12.60
N ASN A 72 -3.11 3.38 11.80
CA ASN A 72 -4.02 2.73 10.87
C ASN A 72 -4.01 3.36 9.45
N SER A 73 -2.85 3.85 8.96
CA SER A 73 -2.79 4.31 7.56
C SER A 73 -3.05 3.13 6.63
N ASP A 74 -4.15 3.21 5.88
CA ASP A 74 -4.62 2.15 4.99
C ASP A 74 -5.04 2.79 3.67
N ASN A 75 -4.12 3.53 3.07
CA ASN A 75 -4.30 4.06 1.72
C ASN A 75 -3.82 3.03 0.71
N SER A 76 -4.51 2.94 -0.43
CA SER A 76 -4.13 2.02 -1.51
C SER A 76 -3.83 2.80 -2.78
N LEU A 77 -2.79 2.42 -3.51
CA LEU A 77 -2.47 2.98 -4.83
C LEU A 77 -2.90 2.00 -5.92
N VAL A 78 -3.69 2.47 -6.88
CA VAL A 78 -4.17 1.67 -8.01
C VAL A 78 -3.84 2.38 -9.31
N PHE A 79 -3.28 1.67 -10.27
CA PHE A 79 -3.09 2.17 -11.63
C PHE A 79 -4.14 1.60 -12.57
N LEU A 80 -4.75 2.46 -13.39
CA LEU A 80 -5.57 2.04 -14.53
C LEU A 80 -4.71 2.11 -15.78
N ASP A 81 -4.36 0.94 -16.33
CA ASP A 81 -3.49 0.86 -17.51
C ASP A 81 -4.24 1.06 -18.83
N ASP A 82 -3.48 1.09 -19.94
CA ASP A 82 -4.02 1.28 -21.29
C ASP A 82 -5.01 0.17 -21.71
N ASP A 83 -4.89 -1.02 -21.12
CA ASP A 83 -5.75 -2.18 -21.34
C ASP A 83 -7.00 -2.16 -20.44
N GLN A 84 -7.21 -1.08 -19.67
CA GLN A 84 -8.31 -0.89 -18.72
C GLN A 84 -8.27 -1.86 -17.53
N ARG A 85 -7.09 -2.31 -17.15
CA ARG A 85 -6.89 -3.16 -15.96
C ARG A 85 -6.55 -2.29 -14.76
N LEU A 86 -7.17 -2.61 -13.63
CA LEU A 86 -6.86 -2.01 -12.35
C LEU A 86 -5.72 -2.80 -11.71
N LEU A 87 -4.61 -2.13 -11.45
CA LEU A 87 -3.38 -2.70 -10.90
C LEU A 87 -3.18 -2.13 -9.50
N TRP A 88 -3.58 -2.88 -8.48
CA TRP A 88 -3.37 -2.49 -7.09
C TRP A 88 -1.92 -2.76 -6.70
N ILE A 89 -1.19 -1.67 -6.44
CA ILE A 89 0.23 -1.72 -6.12
C ILE A 89 0.40 -2.26 -4.69
N GLN A 90 1.26 -3.26 -4.56
CA GLN A 90 1.59 -3.92 -3.30
C GLN A 90 2.93 -3.40 -2.76
N HIS A 91 3.17 -3.60 -1.46
CA HIS A 91 4.47 -3.37 -0.82
C HIS A 91 5.06 -1.98 -1.10
N LEU A 92 4.24 -0.91 -1.05
CA LEU A 92 4.68 0.45 -1.39
C LEU A 92 5.81 0.95 -0.49
N GLU A 93 5.86 0.45 0.74
CA GLU A 93 6.88 0.70 1.76
C GLU A 93 8.25 0.11 1.39
N ASP A 94 8.27 -0.99 0.65
CA ASP A 94 9.47 -1.76 0.31
C ASP A 94 9.97 -1.50 -1.12
N LEU A 95 9.36 -0.53 -1.82
CA LEU A 95 9.75 -0.14 -3.18
C LEU A 95 11.10 0.60 -3.17
N GLN A 96 12.18 -0.13 -2.95
CA GLN A 96 13.55 0.27 -3.29
C GLN A 96 13.80 -0.18 -4.74
N VAL A 97 14.11 0.76 -5.62
CA VAL A 97 14.14 0.54 -7.07
C VAL A 97 15.20 -0.50 -7.46
N MET A 98 14.79 -1.71 -7.82
CA MET A 98 15.48 -2.52 -8.83
C MET A 98 14.46 -3.05 -9.86
N ASP A 99 14.67 -2.63 -11.11
CA ASP A 99 14.20 -3.30 -12.33
C ASP A 99 12.69 -3.39 -12.62
N ASN A 100 12.03 -2.22 -12.78
CA ASN A 100 10.81 -2.04 -13.58
C ASN A 100 9.59 -2.94 -13.26
N SER A 101 9.61 -3.69 -12.17
CA SER A 101 8.57 -4.65 -11.81
C SER A 101 7.89 -4.14 -10.55
N ILE A 102 7.08 -3.11 -10.70
CA ILE A 102 6.18 -2.64 -9.64
C ILE A 102 5.26 -3.83 -9.32
N PRO A 103 5.31 -4.42 -8.11
CA PRO A 103 4.43 -5.52 -7.75
C PRO A 103 3.00 -5.01 -7.71
N TYR A 104 2.11 -5.71 -8.40
CA TYR A 104 0.69 -5.39 -8.41
C TYR A 104 -0.16 -6.63 -8.40
N GLN A 105 -1.35 -6.49 -7.83
CA GLN A 105 -2.46 -7.41 -8.02
C GLN A 105 -3.42 -6.82 -9.05
N VAL A 106 -3.87 -7.63 -10.02
CA VAL A 106 -4.93 -7.21 -10.93
C VAL A 106 -6.27 -7.32 -10.19
N LEU A 107 -7.07 -6.25 -10.27
CA LEU A 107 -8.41 -6.21 -9.72
C LEU A 107 -9.44 -6.09 -10.84
N ASP A 108 -10.61 -6.71 -10.63
CA ASP A 108 -11.78 -6.51 -11.48
C ASP A 108 -12.44 -5.14 -11.21
N ASP A 109 -12.41 -4.69 -9.96
CA ASP A 109 -12.87 -3.38 -9.49
C ASP A 109 -12.15 -2.96 -8.20
N VAL A 110 -12.40 -1.75 -7.69
CA VAL A 110 -11.74 -1.24 -6.47
C VAL A 110 -12.49 -1.60 -5.18
N GLU A 111 -13.63 -2.28 -5.24
CA GLU A 111 -14.47 -2.62 -4.07
C GLU A 111 -13.71 -3.42 -2.99
N PRO A 112 -12.83 -4.39 -3.31
CA PRO A 112 -12.04 -5.11 -2.30
C PRO A 112 -11.14 -4.21 -1.45
N LEU A 113 -10.87 -2.99 -1.91
CA LEU A 113 -10.03 -2.02 -1.21
C LEU A 113 -10.84 -1.05 -0.35
N LEU A 114 -12.17 -1.10 -0.43
CA LEU A 114 -13.07 -0.23 0.34
C LEU A 114 -13.50 -0.92 1.64
N TYR A 115 -13.87 -0.13 2.65
CA TYR A 115 -14.40 -0.70 3.89
C TYR A 115 -15.80 -1.25 3.68
N HIS A 116 -16.00 -2.49 4.10
CA HIS A 116 -17.32 -3.08 4.20
C HIS A 116 -17.95 -2.65 5.53
N ASP A 117 -19.13 -2.02 5.48
CA ASP A 117 -19.93 -1.86 6.68
C ASP A 117 -20.47 -3.25 7.10
N ASP A 118 -20.23 -3.65 8.36
CA ASP A 118 -20.78 -4.85 9.03
C ASP A 118 -22.33 -4.89 9.07
N SER A 119 -23.01 -3.93 8.43
CA SER A 119 -24.45 -3.75 8.49
C SER A 119 -25.25 -4.75 7.64
N GLY A 120 -24.60 -5.65 6.88
CA GLY A 120 -25.29 -6.74 6.18
C GLY A 120 -26.34 -6.29 5.15
N PHE A 121 -26.33 -5.02 4.76
CA PHE A 121 -27.17 -4.49 3.69
C PHE A 121 -26.33 -4.36 2.42
N MET A 122 -26.49 -5.33 1.52
CA MET A 122 -26.09 -5.18 0.13
C MET A 122 -26.77 -3.94 -0.45
N LEU A 123 -26.03 -2.85 -0.62
CA LEU A 123 -26.45 -1.75 -1.46
C LEU A 123 -26.34 -2.22 -2.92
N LEU A 124 -27.41 -2.85 -3.39
CA LEU A 124 -27.63 -3.09 -4.80
C LEU A 124 -27.68 -1.75 -5.54
N ASN A 125 -26.59 -1.39 -6.26
CA ASN A 125 -26.70 -1.05 -7.67
C ASN A 125 -25.35 -1.06 -8.43
N PRO A 126 -25.33 -1.51 -9.70
CA PRO A 126 -24.17 -2.17 -10.31
C PRO A 126 -23.62 -1.47 -11.56
N TRP A 127 -23.54 -0.14 -11.61
CA TRP A 127 -23.22 0.60 -12.85
C TRP A 127 -22.01 1.53 -12.71
N TRP A 128 -20.80 0.94 -12.66
CA TRP A 128 -19.48 1.47 -13.04
C TRP A 128 -18.53 0.25 -12.96
N PHE A 129 -18.11 -0.51 -13.98
CA PHE A 129 -17.70 -0.21 -15.35
C PHE A 129 -17.90 -1.46 -16.23
N ALA A 130 -18.77 -1.38 -17.24
CA ALA A 130 -18.71 -2.27 -18.39
C ALA A 130 -18.18 -1.45 -19.58
N GLY A 131 -16.86 -1.42 -19.73
CA GLY A 131 -16.17 -1.02 -20.96
C GLY A 131 -15.77 0.46 -21.09
N GLY A 132 -14.46 0.70 -20.98
CA GLY A 132 -13.75 1.69 -21.78
C GLY A 132 -13.68 3.12 -21.26
N ALA A 133 -12.48 3.53 -20.85
CA ALA A 133 -11.85 4.84 -21.02
C ALA A 133 -12.80 6.04 -21.18
N GLY A 134 -13.03 6.76 -20.08
CA GLY A 134 -13.38 8.18 -20.14
C GLY A 134 -14.32 8.70 -19.05
N VAL A 135 -13.85 9.76 -18.38
CA VAL A 135 -14.62 10.89 -17.81
C VAL A 135 -15.02 10.81 -16.33
N LEU A 136 -14.16 11.42 -15.51
CA LEU A 136 -14.48 12.42 -14.47
C LEU A 136 -15.96 12.90 -14.39
N GLY A 137 -16.68 12.66 -13.29
CA GLY A 137 -17.70 13.61 -12.80
C GLY A 137 -19.03 13.09 -12.18
N ALA A 138 -19.18 13.39 -10.88
CA ALA A 138 -20.35 13.99 -10.18
C ALA A 138 -21.66 13.20 -9.84
N ALA A 139 -21.88 13.08 -8.51
CA ALA A 139 -23.05 13.52 -7.70
C ALA A 139 -24.28 12.62 -7.40
N ALA A 140 -24.49 12.42 -6.08
CA ALA A 140 -25.72 12.49 -5.26
C ALA A 140 -26.83 11.42 -5.39
N ILE A 141 -27.40 10.99 -4.25
CA ILE A 141 -28.83 11.06 -3.86
C ILE A 141 -29.04 10.56 -2.41
N ALA A 142 -29.95 11.23 -1.70
CA ALA A 142 -30.35 11.04 -0.30
C ALA A 142 -31.57 10.11 -0.10
N ALA A 143 -31.96 9.93 1.18
CA ALA A 143 -33.25 9.44 1.74
C ALA A 143 -33.33 7.94 2.10
N SER A 144 -34.07 7.42 3.09
CA SER A 144 -34.69 7.89 4.35
C SER A 144 -35.49 6.69 4.93
N GLY A 145 -35.35 6.38 6.23
CA GLY A 145 -36.41 5.95 7.17
C GLY A 145 -37.15 4.60 7.03
N GLY A 146 -37.47 3.98 8.18
CA GLY A 146 -38.74 3.25 8.33
C GLY A 146 -38.75 1.96 9.17
N SER A 147 -39.08 2.11 10.46
CA SER A 147 -39.40 1.07 11.46
C SER A 147 -40.84 0.50 11.32
N GLY A 148 -41.10 -0.73 11.80
CA GLY A 148 -42.47 -1.20 12.06
C GLY A 148 -42.63 -2.68 12.45
N SER A 149 -43.13 -2.93 13.67
CA SER A 149 -43.40 -4.23 14.32
C SER A 149 -44.92 -4.41 14.58
N SER A 150 -45.37 -5.67 14.82
CA SER A 150 -46.46 -6.12 15.74
C SER A 150 -47.56 -7.10 15.21
N ASP A 151 -47.51 -8.33 15.73
CA ASP A 151 -48.42 -9.06 16.66
C ASP A 151 -49.91 -9.52 16.38
N SER A 152 -50.12 -10.82 16.71
CA SER A 152 -51.21 -11.69 17.27
C SER A 152 -52.75 -11.66 16.99
N LYS A 153 -53.28 -12.91 16.77
CA LYS A 153 -54.45 -13.72 17.32
C LYS A 153 -55.67 -13.01 17.95
N GLU A 154 -56.91 -13.53 18.08
CA GLU A 154 -57.56 -14.87 18.26
C GLU A 154 -59.11 -14.65 18.22
N GLU A 155 -59.98 -15.68 18.07
CA GLU A 155 -61.23 -15.84 18.88
C GLU A 155 -62.06 -17.11 18.57
N GLN A 156 -62.77 -17.58 19.61
CA GLN A 156 -63.43 -18.88 19.87
C GLN A 156 -64.87 -18.65 20.38
N SER A 157 -65.82 -19.58 20.16
CA SER A 157 -67.02 -19.88 21.03
C SER A 157 -67.84 -21.05 20.41
N THR A 158 -67.94 -22.26 20.96
CA THR A 158 -68.79 -22.83 22.07
C THR A 158 -70.31 -22.71 21.90
N GLU A 159 -71.03 -23.84 22.07
CA GLU A 159 -72.29 -23.97 22.84
C GLU A 159 -72.77 -25.45 22.90
N THR A 160 -73.63 -25.75 23.87
CA THR A 160 -73.79 -27.03 24.61
C THR A 160 -75.21 -27.64 24.49
N PRO A 161 -75.55 -28.80 25.13
CA PRO A 161 -76.45 -29.84 24.60
C PRO A 161 -77.87 -29.87 25.21
N VAL A 162 -78.77 -30.72 24.67
CA VAL A 162 -79.97 -31.19 25.39
C VAL A 162 -80.47 -32.57 24.92
N VAL A 163 -80.92 -33.36 25.90
CA VAL A 163 -81.62 -34.67 25.84
C VAL A 163 -82.91 -34.52 26.67
N PRO A 164 -83.80 -35.53 26.85
CA PRO A 164 -84.45 -36.53 25.97
C PRO A 164 -86.00 -36.44 26.03
N VAL A 165 -86.75 -37.12 25.16
CA VAL A 165 -88.16 -37.51 25.45
C VAL A 165 -88.51 -38.90 24.90
N GLU A 166 -89.40 -39.56 25.64
CA GLU A 166 -89.84 -40.97 25.71
C GLU A 166 -90.41 -41.65 24.44
N PRO A 167 -90.40 -43.01 24.40
CA PRO A 167 -90.74 -43.80 23.21
C PRO A 167 -92.25 -44.09 23.06
N SER A 168 -92.73 -44.15 21.83
CA SER A 168 -94.08 -44.61 21.48
C SER A 168 -94.06 -45.89 20.61
N GLN A 169 -95.21 -46.55 20.63
CA GLN A 169 -95.50 -47.99 20.46
C GLN A 169 -95.08 -48.63 19.13
N PRO A 170 -94.87 -49.97 19.08
CA PRO A 170 -94.51 -50.67 17.86
C PRO A 170 -95.66 -50.64 16.83
N VAL A 171 -95.32 -50.23 15.61
CA VAL A 171 -96.20 -50.30 14.43
C VAL A 171 -96.10 -51.69 13.79
N ASP A 172 -97.24 -52.21 13.34
CA ASP A 172 -97.36 -53.51 12.66
C ASP A 172 -96.49 -53.58 11.38
N PRO A 173 -95.97 -54.77 10.99
CA PRO A 173 -95.13 -54.89 9.82
C PRO A 173 -95.87 -54.51 8.53
N ILE A 174 -95.37 -53.47 7.87
CA ILE A 174 -95.72 -53.10 6.50
C ILE A 174 -95.19 -54.16 5.51
N THR A 175 -96.06 -54.62 4.62
CA THR A 175 -95.70 -55.49 3.49
C THR A 175 -94.65 -54.78 2.61
N PRO A 176 -93.51 -55.40 2.26
CA PRO A 176 -92.50 -54.73 1.45
C PRO A 176 -93.04 -54.33 0.08
N GLU A 177 -92.91 -53.06 -0.27
CA GLU A 177 -93.05 -52.59 -1.65
C GLU A 177 -91.85 -53.10 -2.48
N GLU A 178 -92.10 -53.37 -3.75
CA GLU A 178 -91.07 -53.85 -4.70
C GLU A 178 -89.88 -52.86 -4.76
N PRO A 179 -88.63 -53.36 -4.81
CA PRO A 179 -87.45 -52.50 -4.75
C PRO A 179 -87.37 -51.56 -5.96
N ILE A 180 -87.18 -50.27 -5.68
CA ILE A 180 -86.75 -49.28 -6.66
C ILE A 180 -85.43 -49.71 -7.30
N GLN A 181 -85.34 -49.66 -8.63
CA GLN A 181 -84.11 -50.03 -9.32
C GLN A 181 -82.97 -49.06 -8.96
N PRO A 182 -81.74 -49.57 -8.76
CA PRO A 182 -80.60 -48.73 -8.41
C PRO A 182 -80.29 -47.73 -9.53
N VAL A 183 -79.92 -46.51 -9.15
CA VAL A 183 -79.42 -45.49 -10.08
C VAL A 183 -78.09 -45.94 -10.66
N ASP A 184 -77.86 -45.65 -11.94
CA ASP A 184 -76.62 -46.02 -12.63
C ASP A 184 -75.39 -45.36 -11.96
N PRO A 185 -74.24 -46.06 -11.85
CA PRO A 185 -73.02 -45.49 -11.28
C PRO A 185 -72.53 -44.27 -12.06
N ILE A 186 -72.08 -43.24 -11.32
CA ILE A 186 -71.36 -42.11 -11.91
C ILE A 186 -70.01 -42.62 -12.43
N ALA A 187 -69.67 -42.26 -13.67
CA ALA A 187 -68.41 -42.66 -14.28
C ALA A 187 -67.20 -42.16 -13.45
N PRO A 188 -66.12 -42.95 -13.36
CA PRO A 188 -64.91 -42.55 -12.65
C PRO A 188 -64.28 -41.31 -13.30
N VAL A 189 -63.77 -40.41 -12.46
CA VAL A 189 -62.95 -39.26 -12.89
C VAL A 189 -61.59 -39.76 -13.38
N ASP A 190 -61.12 -39.16 -14.48
CA ASP A 190 -59.83 -39.52 -15.08
C ASP A 190 -58.66 -39.24 -14.13
N PRO A 191 -57.61 -40.08 -14.13
CA PRO A 191 -56.41 -39.86 -13.32
C PRO A 191 -55.69 -38.57 -13.68
N VAL A 192 -55.09 -37.92 -12.69
CA VAL A 192 -54.22 -36.75 -12.92
C VAL A 192 -52.87 -37.24 -13.46
N ASP A 193 -52.36 -36.55 -14.47
CA ASP A 193 -51.06 -36.87 -15.07
C ASP A 193 -49.92 -36.73 -14.05
N PRO A 194 -48.90 -37.60 -14.09
CA PRO A 194 -47.74 -37.51 -13.21
C PRO A 194 -46.91 -36.25 -13.49
N VAL A 195 -46.38 -35.66 -12.43
CA VAL A 195 -45.43 -34.54 -12.54
C VAL A 195 -44.09 -35.02 -13.09
N ASP A 196 -43.47 -34.20 -13.93
CA ASP A 196 -42.17 -34.50 -14.51
C ASP A 196 -41.07 -34.60 -13.44
N PRO A 197 -40.04 -35.45 -13.64
CA PRO A 197 -38.90 -35.53 -12.73
C PRO A 197 -38.14 -34.21 -12.65
N ILE A 198 -37.63 -33.89 -11.46
CA ILE A 198 -36.72 -32.76 -11.28
C ILE A 198 -35.34 -33.15 -11.83
N ASP A 199 -34.75 -32.26 -12.62
CA ASP A 199 -33.41 -32.45 -13.17
C ASP A 199 -32.35 -32.57 -12.06
N PRO A 200 -31.30 -33.40 -12.25
CA PRO A 200 -30.21 -33.53 -11.29
C PRO A 200 -29.47 -32.20 -11.14
N VAL A 201 -29.11 -31.87 -9.90
CA VAL A 201 -28.24 -30.73 -9.62
C VAL A 201 -26.83 -31.01 -10.11
N ASP A 202 -26.20 -30.00 -10.71
CA ASP A 202 -24.81 -30.09 -11.16
C ASP A 202 -23.86 -30.35 -9.98
N PRO A 203 -22.76 -31.11 -10.19
CA PRO A 203 -21.74 -31.31 -9.17
C PRO A 203 -21.09 -29.98 -8.78
N ILE A 204 -20.78 -29.85 -7.49
CA ILE A 204 -20.02 -28.70 -6.97
C ILE A 204 -18.58 -28.83 -7.49
N ASP A 205 -18.04 -27.74 -8.02
CA ASP A 205 -16.65 -27.67 -8.48
C ASP A 205 -15.67 -27.96 -7.32
N PRO A 206 -14.52 -28.60 -7.61
CA PRO A 206 -13.48 -28.79 -6.61
C PRO A 206 -13.01 -27.44 -6.08
N VAL A 207 -12.76 -27.38 -4.76
CA VAL A 207 -12.15 -26.21 -4.13
C VAL A 207 -10.69 -26.14 -4.59
N ASP A 208 -10.25 -24.97 -5.03
CA ASP A 208 -8.86 -24.74 -5.42
C ASP A 208 -7.89 -25.04 -4.25
N PRO A 209 -6.66 -25.49 -4.53
CA PRO A 209 -5.64 -25.64 -3.50
C PRO A 209 -5.46 -24.32 -2.75
N VAL A 210 -5.34 -24.39 -1.42
CA VAL A 210 -4.96 -23.23 -0.63
C VAL A 210 -3.52 -22.90 -1.00
N GLU A 211 -3.31 -21.76 -1.65
CA GLU A 211 -1.97 -21.26 -1.95
C GLU A 211 -1.29 -20.81 -0.65
N VAL A 212 0.00 -21.18 -0.50
CA VAL A 212 0.85 -20.67 0.58
C VAL A 212 1.62 -19.47 0.06
N ASN A 213 1.68 -18.41 0.86
CA ASN A 213 2.36 -17.18 0.48
C ASN A 213 3.88 -17.37 0.46
N LYS A 214 4.55 -16.62 -0.42
CA LYS A 214 6.01 -16.52 -0.37
C LYS A 214 6.43 -15.85 0.95
N PRO A 215 7.52 -16.32 1.58
CA PRO A 215 8.03 -15.66 2.77
C PRO A 215 8.53 -14.27 2.40
N LEU A 216 8.16 -13.28 3.22
CA LEU A 216 8.70 -11.93 3.15
C LEU A 216 9.91 -11.86 4.08
N VAL A 217 10.99 -11.22 3.63
CA VAL A 217 12.23 -11.08 4.38
C VAL A 217 12.25 -9.70 5.04
N ASP A 218 12.35 -9.67 6.36
CA ASP A 218 12.43 -8.44 7.16
C ASP A 218 13.90 -8.04 7.44
N GLU A 219 14.77 -9.05 7.68
CA GLU A 219 16.19 -8.86 8.03
C GLU A 219 17.04 -9.84 7.22
N ASN A 220 18.12 -9.36 6.62
CA ASN A 220 19.05 -10.18 5.83
C ASN A 220 20.47 -9.65 6.02
N GLY A 221 21.05 -9.96 7.17
CA GLY A 221 22.41 -9.57 7.55
C GLY A 221 23.12 -10.76 8.17
N ALA A 222 23.64 -10.58 9.39
CA ALA A 222 24.19 -11.69 10.18
C ALA A 222 23.15 -12.77 10.52
N SER A 223 21.87 -12.37 10.65
CA SER A 223 20.71 -13.24 10.74
C SER A 223 19.81 -13.07 9.52
N LEU A 224 18.92 -14.03 9.30
CA LEU A 224 17.88 -13.95 8.26
C LEU A 224 16.52 -14.14 8.91
N SER A 225 15.61 -13.17 8.80
CA SER A 225 14.28 -13.24 9.44
C SER A 225 13.20 -12.60 8.59
N GLY A 226 11.93 -12.86 8.93
CA GLY A 226 10.83 -12.33 8.16
C GLY A 226 9.44 -12.75 8.61
N THR A 227 8.48 -12.63 7.70
CA THR A 227 7.08 -13.05 7.90
C THR A 227 6.63 -14.10 6.90
N GLY A 228 5.61 -14.88 7.27
CA GLY A 228 5.00 -15.89 6.41
C GLY A 228 3.74 -16.49 7.02
N ASP A 229 3.19 -17.50 6.35
CA ASP A 229 1.98 -18.19 6.83
C ASP A 229 2.30 -19.05 8.06
N ALA A 230 1.60 -18.81 9.18
CA ALA A 230 1.84 -19.50 10.45
C ALA A 230 1.80 -21.03 10.30
N GLY A 231 2.81 -21.71 10.85
CA GLY A 231 2.96 -23.16 10.76
C GLY A 231 3.53 -23.69 9.43
N SER A 232 3.78 -22.83 8.44
CA SER A 232 4.56 -23.20 7.25
C SER A 232 6.05 -23.35 7.57
N THR A 233 6.77 -24.11 6.74
CA THR A 233 8.22 -24.29 6.82
C THR A 233 8.89 -23.41 5.79
N ILE A 234 9.81 -22.55 6.22
CA ILE A 234 10.68 -21.78 5.34
C ILE A 234 11.90 -22.62 4.99
N ILE A 235 12.23 -22.68 3.71
CA ILE A 235 13.37 -23.40 3.17
C ILE A 235 14.26 -22.40 2.44
N VAL A 236 15.52 -22.29 2.87
CA VAL A 236 16.57 -21.52 2.18
C VAL A 236 17.55 -22.51 1.57
N THR A 237 17.81 -22.38 0.27
CA THR A 237 18.76 -23.22 -0.47
C THR A 237 19.93 -22.37 -0.93
N ASP A 238 21.15 -22.79 -0.59
CA ASP A 238 22.39 -22.12 -0.97
C ASP A 238 22.79 -22.39 -2.44
N ALA A 239 23.87 -21.78 -2.92
CA ALA A 239 24.30 -21.92 -4.31
C ALA A 239 24.80 -23.34 -4.65
N ASP A 240 25.23 -24.11 -3.64
CA ASP A 240 25.67 -25.50 -3.75
C ASP A 240 24.49 -26.50 -3.67
N GLY A 241 23.28 -26.01 -3.37
CA GLY A 241 22.06 -26.81 -3.23
C GLY A 241 21.82 -27.37 -1.83
N ASN A 242 22.57 -26.93 -0.81
CA ASN A 242 22.28 -27.30 0.58
C ASN A 242 21.10 -26.49 1.13
N THR A 243 20.25 -27.16 1.91
CA THR A 243 19.02 -26.57 2.42
C THR A 243 19.09 -26.34 3.93
N SER A 244 18.66 -25.15 4.36
CA SER A 244 18.39 -24.81 5.76
C SER A 244 16.91 -24.52 5.95
N THR A 245 16.34 -24.93 7.09
CA THR A 245 14.89 -24.80 7.32
C THR A 245 14.56 -24.20 8.68
N THR A 246 13.50 -23.40 8.73
CA THR A 246 12.88 -22.91 9.98
C THR A 246 11.35 -22.94 9.84
N VAL A 247 10.62 -22.79 10.94
CA VAL A 247 9.14 -22.81 10.94
C VAL A 247 8.62 -21.43 11.28
N VAL A 248 7.56 -21.01 10.60
CA VAL A 248 6.84 -19.78 10.93
C VAL A 248 6.01 -19.99 12.19
N ASP A 249 6.19 -19.15 13.18
CA ASP A 249 5.49 -19.22 14.46
C ASP A 249 4.01 -18.82 14.35
N GLU A 250 3.26 -18.93 15.46
CA GLU A 250 1.83 -18.59 15.52
C GLU A 250 1.54 -17.10 15.26
N ASN A 251 2.55 -16.23 15.35
CA ASN A 251 2.43 -14.80 15.07
C ASN A 251 2.85 -14.47 13.62
N GLY A 252 3.15 -15.47 12.79
CA GLY A 252 3.57 -15.28 11.41
C GLY A 252 5.03 -14.87 11.26
N LYS A 253 5.88 -15.05 12.28
CA LYS A 253 7.30 -14.68 12.26
C LYS A 253 8.20 -15.91 12.13
N TRP A 254 9.30 -15.77 11.40
CA TRP A 254 10.32 -16.81 11.27
C TRP A 254 11.73 -16.21 11.38
N THR A 255 12.70 -17.02 11.80
CA THR A 255 14.09 -16.56 11.99
C THR A 255 15.08 -17.70 11.81
N PHE A 256 16.19 -17.38 11.14
CA PHE A 256 17.48 -18.06 11.20
C PHE A 256 18.46 -17.18 12.00
N PRO A 257 18.89 -17.61 13.20
CA PRO A 257 19.79 -16.80 14.04
C PRO A 257 21.15 -16.51 13.38
N GLU A 258 21.60 -17.40 12.50
CA GLU A 258 22.74 -17.21 11.63
C GLU A 258 22.22 -17.30 10.19
N ASN A 259 22.60 -16.34 9.34
CA ASN A 259 22.17 -16.33 7.95
C ASN A 259 22.64 -17.62 7.24
N PRO A 260 21.73 -18.42 6.65
CA PRO A 260 22.11 -19.63 5.94
C PRO A 260 22.95 -19.38 4.69
N LEU A 261 22.92 -18.15 4.16
CA LEU A 261 23.66 -17.74 2.99
C LEU A 261 24.84 -16.87 3.41
N THR A 262 25.99 -17.09 2.77
CA THR A 262 27.12 -16.19 2.93
C THR A 262 26.83 -14.84 2.24
N GLU A 263 27.47 -13.78 2.70
CA GLU A 263 27.20 -12.45 2.16
C GLU A 263 27.57 -12.33 0.67
N GLY A 264 26.62 -11.85 -0.14
CA GLY A 264 26.72 -11.79 -1.61
C GLY A 264 26.40 -13.13 -2.31
N GLU A 265 26.13 -14.21 -1.58
CA GLU A 265 25.78 -15.50 -2.16
C GLU A 265 24.34 -15.50 -2.68
N VAL A 266 24.16 -15.88 -3.95
CA VAL A 266 22.83 -16.02 -4.56
C VAL A 266 22.25 -17.39 -4.20
N GLY A 267 21.18 -17.40 -3.41
CA GLY A 267 20.40 -18.59 -3.06
C GLY A 267 18.92 -18.47 -3.46
N SER A 268 18.11 -19.38 -2.96
CA SER A 268 16.65 -19.35 -3.09
C SER A 268 15.93 -19.54 -1.76
N ILE A 269 14.75 -18.96 -1.63
CA ILE A 269 13.87 -19.08 -0.47
C ILE A 269 12.45 -19.46 -0.90
N GLU A 270 11.82 -20.38 -0.17
CA GLU A 270 10.42 -20.78 -0.38
C GLU A 270 9.73 -21.15 0.94
N ALA A 271 8.41 -21.19 0.92
CA ALA A 271 7.58 -21.67 2.03
C ALA A 271 6.78 -22.90 1.61
N VAL A 272 6.67 -23.87 2.52
CA VAL A 272 5.89 -25.10 2.33
C VAL A 272 4.90 -25.24 3.47
N ASP A 273 3.60 -25.36 3.16
CA ASP A 273 2.57 -25.54 4.18
C ASP A 273 2.54 -26.97 4.76
N SER A 274 1.70 -27.19 5.77
CA SER A 274 1.53 -28.51 6.39
C SER A 274 0.95 -29.60 5.46
N ASN A 275 0.36 -29.20 4.33
CA ASN A 275 -0.20 -30.10 3.32
C ASN A 275 0.81 -30.40 2.19
N GLY A 276 1.97 -29.74 2.19
CA GLY A 276 3.01 -29.86 1.17
C GLY A 276 2.81 -28.96 -0.05
N ASN A 277 1.94 -27.94 0.03
CA ASN A 277 1.85 -26.92 -1.01
C ASN A 277 3.08 -26.00 -0.92
N GLU A 278 3.65 -25.63 -2.07
CA GLU A 278 4.84 -24.79 -2.18
C GLU A 278 4.44 -23.39 -2.67
N SER A 279 5.05 -22.33 -2.10
CA SER A 279 4.85 -20.95 -2.58
C SER A 279 5.65 -20.64 -3.86
N GLY A 280 6.49 -21.59 -4.27
CA GLY A 280 7.47 -21.45 -5.34
C GLY A 280 8.72 -20.66 -4.89
N GLN A 281 9.84 -20.97 -5.54
CA GLN A 281 11.13 -20.37 -5.18
C GLN A 281 11.19 -18.88 -5.52
N GLY A 282 11.65 -18.08 -4.55
CA GLY A 282 12.14 -16.71 -4.72
C GLY A 282 13.66 -16.69 -4.67
N GLN A 283 14.29 -15.75 -5.38
CA GLN A 283 15.73 -15.52 -5.25
C GLN A 283 16.01 -14.68 -3.99
N ILE A 284 17.11 -14.98 -3.31
CA ILE A 284 17.62 -14.19 -2.20
C ILE A 284 19.15 -14.10 -2.32
N ILE A 285 19.73 -12.97 -1.92
CA ILE A 285 21.18 -12.78 -1.84
C ILE A 285 21.53 -12.70 -0.36
N GLY A 286 22.48 -13.51 0.10
CA GLY A 286 22.84 -13.56 1.52
C GLY A 286 23.52 -12.29 2.01
N GLY A 287 23.41 -12.06 3.33
CA GLY A 287 24.08 -10.99 4.07
C GLY A 287 23.59 -9.58 3.75
N ASP A 288 24.19 -8.60 4.43
CA ASP A 288 23.83 -7.20 4.26
C ASP A 288 24.09 -6.77 2.82
N GLN A 289 23.14 -6.04 2.25
CA GLN A 289 23.20 -5.54 0.87
C GLN A 289 23.29 -4.01 0.88
N HIS A 290 23.44 -3.42 2.05
CA HIS A 290 23.48 -2.00 2.27
C HIS A 290 24.74 -1.62 3.02
N VAL A 291 25.31 -0.49 2.64
CA VAL A 291 26.31 0.21 3.43
C VAL A 291 25.89 1.68 3.49
N ASP A 292 25.98 2.27 4.67
CA ASP A 292 25.61 3.67 4.87
C ASP A 292 26.67 4.62 4.29
N ILE A 293 26.24 5.82 3.87
CA ILE A 293 27.18 6.89 3.51
C ILE A 293 28.02 7.24 4.76
N PRO A 294 29.35 7.36 4.64
CA PRO A 294 30.22 7.67 5.78
C PRO A 294 29.80 8.95 6.51
N GLU A 295 29.68 8.87 7.84
CA GLU A 295 29.43 10.04 8.67
C GLU A 295 30.74 10.82 8.85
N ILE A 296 30.72 12.13 8.61
CA ILE A 296 31.89 13.00 8.78
C ILE A 296 31.86 13.64 10.17
N THR A 297 32.94 13.50 10.93
CA THR A 297 33.09 14.09 12.28
C THR A 297 34.13 15.20 12.36
N GLU A 298 35.08 15.23 11.42
CA GLU A 298 36.11 16.27 11.30
C GLU A 298 36.32 16.53 9.80
N ASN A 299 36.36 17.80 9.39
CA ASN A 299 36.58 18.19 8.00
C ASN A 299 37.43 19.47 7.93
N GLY A 300 38.55 19.49 8.66
CA GLY A 300 39.49 20.61 8.66
C GLY A 300 40.73 20.25 7.85
N THR A 301 41.90 20.34 8.51
CA THR A 301 43.18 19.89 7.93
C THR A 301 43.24 18.39 7.70
N SER A 302 42.48 17.63 8.49
CA SER A 302 42.22 16.20 8.32
C SER A 302 40.74 15.99 8.01
N LEU A 303 40.41 14.84 7.45
CA LEU A 303 39.04 14.40 7.24
C LEU A 303 38.84 13.07 7.98
N SER A 304 37.89 12.98 8.89
CA SER A 304 37.61 11.74 9.64
C SER A 304 36.13 11.58 9.97
N GLY A 305 35.75 10.37 10.39
CA GLY A 305 34.36 10.02 10.54
C GLY A 305 34.09 8.64 11.11
N MET A 306 32.80 8.25 11.03
CA MET A 306 32.31 6.92 11.35
C MET A 306 31.84 6.20 10.09
N GLY A 307 31.93 4.88 10.08
CA GLY A 307 31.42 4.01 9.01
C GLY A 307 31.37 2.55 9.46
N GLU A 308 30.97 1.68 8.54
CA GLU A 308 30.97 0.24 8.77
C GLU A 308 32.40 -0.32 8.79
N ALA A 309 32.74 -1.10 9.82
CA ALA A 309 34.08 -1.63 10.00
C ALA A 309 34.53 -2.50 8.80
N GLY A 310 35.73 -2.25 8.30
CA GLY A 310 36.28 -2.96 7.14
C GLY A 310 35.88 -2.38 5.78
N SER A 311 34.90 -1.49 5.72
CA SER A 311 34.56 -0.77 4.48
C SER A 311 35.68 0.19 4.05
N THR A 312 35.75 0.43 2.74
CA THR A 312 36.64 1.39 2.10
C THR A 312 35.91 2.70 1.90
N ILE A 313 36.44 3.78 2.46
CA ILE A 313 35.95 5.14 2.20
C ILE A 313 36.69 5.70 0.99
N ILE A 314 35.95 6.27 0.04
CA ILE A 314 36.46 6.89 -1.17
C ILE A 314 36.01 8.35 -1.19
N VAL A 315 36.96 9.27 -1.34
CA VAL A 315 36.71 10.70 -1.58
C VAL A 315 37.16 11.04 -2.98
N THR A 316 36.29 11.65 -3.78
CA THR A 316 36.57 12.04 -5.17
C THR A 316 36.46 13.55 -5.34
N ASP A 317 37.49 14.19 -5.89
CA ASP A 317 37.46 15.63 -6.22
C ASP A 317 36.72 15.92 -7.54
N LEU A 318 36.56 17.21 -7.89
CA LEU A 318 35.88 17.62 -9.14
C LEU A 318 36.65 17.22 -10.42
N ASP A 319 37.96 17.01 -10.32
CA ASP A 319 38.81 16.57 -11.43
C ASP A 319 38.79 15.04 -11.61
N GLY A 320 38.13 14.32 -10.69
CA GLY A 320 37.98 12.87 -10.68
C GLY A 320 39.14 12.12 -10.00
N ASN A 321 40.01 12.81 -9.26
CA ASN A 321 41.05 12.13 -8.46
C ASN A 321 40.43 11.56 -7.19
N THR A 322 40.84 10.35 -6.84
CA THR A 322 40.29 9.61 -5.71
C THR A 322 41.33 9.42 -4.60
N ALA A 323 40.92 9.62 -3.35
CA ALA A 323 41.66 9.21 -2.16
C ALA A 323 40.86 8.16 -1.38
N THR A 324 41.54 7.17 -0.82
CA THR A 324 40.88 6.06 -0.10
C THR A 324 41.45 5.81 1.28
N THR A 325 40.61 5.41 2.23
CA THR A 325 41.01 4.89 3.56
C THR A 325 40.10 3.74 3.97
N ILE A 326 40.44 3.00 5.03
CA ILE A 326 39.65 1.87 5.53
C ILE A 326 39.07 2.23 6.89
N VAL A 327 37.82 1.85 7.14
CA VAL A 327 37.20 1.94 8.45
C VAL A 327 37.76 0.85 9.38
N ASP A 328 38.24 1.24 10.56
CA ASP A 328 38.78 0.31 11.54
C ASP A 328 37.71 -0.54 12.25
N GLU A 329 38.15 -1.50 13.07
CA GLU A 329 37.26 -2.40 13.83
C GLU A 329 36.32 -1.69 14.82
N ASN A 330 36.60 -0.43 15.16
CA ASN A 330 35.77 0.39 16.03
C ASN A 330 34.84 1.33 15.25
N GLY A 331 34.84 1.24 13.91
CA GLY A 331 34.02 2.08 13.03
C GLY A 331 34.64 3.43 12.69
N HIS A 332 35.90 3.69 13.06
CA HIS A 332 36.56 4.97 12.78
C HIS A 332 37.35 4.92 11.47
N TRP A 333 37.29 6.00 10.70
CA TRP A 333 38.14 6.20 9.53
C TRP A 333 38.79 7.59 9.54
N THR A 334 39.96 7.70 8.91
CA THR A 334 40.69 8.98 8.84
C THR A 334 41.54 9.11 7.59
N PHE A 335 41.53 10.31 7.03
CA PHE A 335 42.55 10.87 6.17
C PHE A 335 43.37 11.89 6.98
N PRO A 336 44.66 11.62 7.27
CA PRO A 336 45.50 12.53 8.04
C PRO A 336 45.67 13.92 7.42
N GLU A 337 45.60 13.99 6.09
CA GLU A 337 45.53 15.23 5.31
C GLU A 337 44.21 15.20 4.53
N ASN A 338 43.45 16.29 4.59
CA ASN A 338 42.18 16.39 3.87
C ASN A 338 42.42 16.22 2.36
N PRO A 339 41.78 15.23 1.70
CA PRO A 339 41.94 15.03 0.26
C PRO A 339 41.45 16.20 -0.60
N LEU A 340 40.56 17.04 -0.06
CA LEU A 340 40.00 18.20 -0.73
C LEU A 340 40.67 19.48 -0.23
N THR A 341 40.90 20.42 -1.14
CA THR A 341 41.36 21.75 -0.76
C THR A 341 40.24 22.58 -0.12
N GLU A 342 40.61 23.62 0.64
CA GLU A 342 39.64 24.50 1.30
C GLU A 342 38.63 25.10 0.31
N GLY A 343 37.35 24.84 0.51
CA GLY A 343 36.25 25.29 -0.35
C GLY A 343 36.02 24.47 -1.62
N GLU A 344 36.79 23.41 -1.86
CA GLU A 344 36.63 22.52 -3.01
C GLU A 344 35.45 21.56 -2.81
N LEU A 345 34.60 21.42 -3.83
CA LEU A 345 33.53 20.42 -3.82
C LEU A 345 34.11 19.04 -4.16
N GLY A 346 33.57 18.00 -3.53
CA GLY A 346 33.86 16.62 -3.86
C GLY A 346 32.69 15.70 -3.50
N THR A 347 32.91 14.40 -3.70
CA THR A 347 32.01 13.34 -3.25
C THR A 347 32.70 12.41 -2.27
N ILE A 348 31.91 11.76 -1.42
CA ILE A 348 32.36 10.71 -0.50
C ILE A 348 31.40 9.52 -0.59
N GLU A 349 31.95 8.31 -0.60
CA GLU A 349 31.20 7.05 -0.60
C GLU A 349 31.93 5.98 0.22
N ALA A 350 31.19 4.99 0.71
CA ALA A 350 31.73 3.75 1.26
C ALA A 350 31.47 2.60 0.30
N ILE A 351 32.44 1.69 0.24
CA ILE A 351 32.29 0.36 -0.36
C ILE A 351 32.65 -0.66 0.73
N ASP A 352 31.72 -1.51 1.11
CA ASP A 352 32.00 -2.56 2.11
C ASP A 352 32.96 -3.65 1.54
N THR A 353 33.24 -4.68 2.33
CA THR A 353 34.13 -5.78 1.90
C THR A 353 33.55 -6.64 0.78
N ASN A 354 32.26 -6.48 0.51
CA ASN A 354 31.46 -7.31 -0.38
C ASN A 354 31.12 -6.58 -1.68
N GLY A 355 31.42 -5.28 -1.74
CA GLY A 355 31.25 -4.43 -2.91
C GLY A 355 29.94 -3.66 -2.94
N ASN A 356 29.15 -3.66 -1.86
CA ASN A 356 27.97 -2.80 -1.80
C ASN A 356 28.45 -1.35 -1.70
N GLU A 357 27.78 -0.45 -2.42
CA GLU A 357 28.12 0.97 -2.46
C GLU A 357 27.07 1.77 -1.70
N SER A 358 27.51 2.73 -0.88
CA SER A 358 26.59 3.61 -0.13
C SER A 358 25.86 4.62 -1.02
N GLY A 359 26.28 4.73 -2.27
CA GLY A 359 26.06 5.92 -3.10
C GLY A 359 26.92 7.10 -2.63
N GLN A 360 26.84 8.19 -3.39
CA GLN A 360 27.69 9.36 -3.20
C GLN A 360 27.04 10.45 -2.33
N GLY A 361 27.70 10.82 -1.24
CA GLY A 361 27.45 12.03 -0.48
C GLY A 361 28.25 13.22 -1.01
N GLN A 362 27.71 14.43 -0.92
CA GLN A 362 28.46 15.66 -1.24
C GLN A 362 29.27 16.13 -0.03
N ILE A 363 30.49 16.59 -0.27
CA ILE A 363 31.37 17.17 0.74
C ILE A 363 32.06 18.43 0.17
N ILE A 364 32.36 19.39 1.04
CA ILE A 364 33.18 20.57 0.73
C ILE A 364 34.43 20.49 1.60
N GLY A 365 35.63 20.58 1.03
CA GLY A 365 36.86 20.54 1.79
C GLY A 365 36.98 21.72 2.76
N GLY A 366 37.46 21.45 3.96
CA GLY A 366 37.79 22.47 4.94
C GLY A 366 36.69 22.83 5.94
N ASP A 367 37.12 23.38 7.08
CA ASP A 367 36.23 23.82 8.14
C ASP A 367 35.59 25.11 7.64
N GLN A 368 34.30 25.05 7.29
CA GLN A 368 33.49 26.17 6.81
C GLN A 368 33.26 27.22 7.91
N ILE A 369 34.30 27.58 8.68
CA ILE A 369 34.35 28.85 9.36
C ILE A 369 34.38 29.89 8.25
N ILE A 370 33.18 30.38 7.92
CA ILE A 370 33.01 31.71 7.36
C ILE A 370 33.73 32.63 8.34
N ASP A 371 34.95 33.05 7.99
CA ASP A 371 35.59 34.17 8.66
C ASP A 371 34.53 35.27 8.71
N PRO A 372 34.16 35.79 9.89
CA PRO A 372 33.15 36.83 9.98
C PRO A 372 33.59 37.92 9.01
N ILE A 373 32.73 38.19 8.03
CA ILE A 373 32.97 39.21 7.01
C ILE A 373 33.49 40.42 7.76
N ASP A 374 34.77 40.77 7.54
CA ASP A 374 35.38 41.90 8.22
C ASP A 374 34.44 43.08 7.93
N PRO A 375 33.85 43.73 8.96
CA PRO A 375 32.87 44.77 8.74
C PRO A 375 33.51 45.77 7.77
N VAL A 376 32.86 45.98 6.63
CA VAL A 376 33.32 46.94 5.63
C VAL A 376 33.62 48.22 6.39
N ASP A 377 34.89 48.63 6.39
CA ASP A 377 35.34 49.82 7.10
C ASP A 377 34.39 50.95 6.67
N PRO A 378 33.67 51.61 7.60
CA PRO A 378 32.72 52.62 7.23
C PRO A 378 33.44 53.64 6.36
N ILE A 379 32.91 53.88 5.16
CA ILE A 379 33.42 54.90 4.24
C ILE A 379 33.56 56.17 5.06
N ASP A 380 34.81 56.65 5.20
CA ASP A 380 35.12 57.87 5.95
C ASP A 380 34.18 58.97 5.43
N PRO A 381 33.36 59.61 6.28
CA PRO A 381 32.44 60.61 5.83
C PRO A 381 33.22 61.69 5.10
N VAL A 382 32.82 61.96 3.85
CA VAL A 382 33.40 63.03 3.03
C VAL A 382 33.42 64.29 3.89
N GLU A 383 34.61 64.88 4.10
CA GLU A 383 34.72 66.13 4.85
C GLU A 383 33.71 67.13 4.27
N PRO A 384 32.89 67.79 5.11
CA PRO A 384 31.97 68.80 4.62
C PRO A 384 32.79 69.90 3.93
N VAL A 385 32.47 70.15 2.66
CA VAL A 385 32.98 71.32 1.96
C VAL A 385 32.63 72.56 2.77
N ASP A 386 33.65 73.33 3.15
CA ASP A 386 33.49 74.59 3.87
C ASP A 386 32.46 75.48 3.14
N PRO A 387 31.46 76.03 3.84
CA PRO A 387 30.50 76.93 3.23
C PRO A 387 31.26 78.14 2.66
N VAL A 388 30.98 78.46 1.40
CA VAL A 388 31.54 79.63 0.73
C VAL A 388 31.12 80.86 1.53
N ASP A 389 32.10 81.67 1.95
CA ASP A 389 31.84 82.92 2.66
C ASP A 389 30.84 83.78 1.87
N PRO A 390 29.79 84.30 2.51
CA PRO A 390 28.84 85.17 1.84
C PRO A 390 29.55 86.43 1.36
N ILE A 391 29.36 86.74 0.07
CA ILE A 391 29.85 87.97 -0.53
C ILE A 391 29.17 89.15 0.18
N ASP A 392 29.96 90.04 0.75
CA ASP A 392 29.49 91.25 1.43
C ASP A 392 28.61 92.08 0.47
N PRO A 393 27.40 92.50 0.87
CA PRO A 393 26.56 93.33 0.02
C PRO A 393 27.26 94.66 -0.23
N VAL A 394 27.39 95.01 -1.51
CA VAL A 394 27.95 96.28 -1.94
C VAL A 394 27.06 97.42 -1.44
N ASP A 395 27.64 98.37 -0.71
CA ASP A 395 26.94 99.55 -0.20
C ASP A 395 26.24 100.31 -1.34
N PRO A 396 24.97 100.73 -1.17
CA PRO A 396 24.30 101.55 -2.16
C PRO A 396 24.99 102.91 -2.26
N ILE A 397 25.39 103.28 -3.48
CA ILE A 397 25.85 104.63 -3.81
C ILE A 397 24.66 105.57 -3.76
N ASP A 398 24.73 106.57 -2.89
CA ASP A 398 23.72 107.64 -2.68
C ASP A 398 23.78 108.70 -3.80
N PRO A 399 22.63 109.07 -4.40
CA PRO A 399 22.45 110.39 -5.02
C PRO A 399 21.39 111.27 -4.35
#